data_AF-A0A5E4FLX9-F1
#
_entry.id   AF-A0A5E4FLX9-F1
#
_cell.length_a   1.000
_cell.length_b   1.000
_cell.length_c   1.000
_cell.angle_alpha   90.00
_cell.angle_beta   90.00
_cell.angle_gamma   90.00
#
_symmetry.space_group_name_H-M   'P 1'
#
loop_
_entity.id
_entity.type
_entity.pdbx_description
1 polymer ?
#
loop_
_entity_poly.entity_id
_entity_poly.type
_entity_poly.pdbx_seq_one_letter_code
_entity_poly.pdbx_strand_id
1 'polypeptide(L)'
;MSDEGISPVANVVFGCAHDNDGYNGQPSGILGLGPSNISLATQLGSKFSYCIGSIKDPKYPHNQLILGDGAKIEGLSTPLEVYNDLYYLTLGGISLSERRLEIDPEIFKRTPSGTGGTVFDSGTTLSFLAKDGDELGLDIESLFQEYGQNEFCMALQDSPVGNDLNVVGIMAQQFYNVAYDLAANKVYFQRIDCELLDD
;
A
#
# COMPACT_ATOMS: atom_id res chain seq x y z
N MET A 1 31.51 11.16 21.49
CA MET A 1 30.86 10.28 20.51
C MET A 1 29.63 11.05 20.07
N SER A 2 29.60 11.51 18.82
CA SER A 2 28.51 12.31 18.26
C SER A 2 27.30 11.40 18.01
N ASP A 3 26.12 11.86 18.43
CA ASP A 3 24.81 11.25 18.11
C ASP A 3 24.48 11.44 16.61
N GLU A 4 25.30 10.88 15.72
CA GLU A 4 24.99 10.81 14.29
C GLU A 4 23.94 9.71 14.08
N GLY A 5 22.65 10.09 14.12
CA GLY A 5 21.58 9.18 13.69
C GLY A 5 20.17 9.51 14.19
N ILE A 6 20.01 10.38 15.19
CA ILE A 6 18.69 10.74 15.72
C ILE A 6 18.53 12.26 15.68
N SER A 7 17.68 12.73 14.77
CA SER A 7 17.29 14.13 14.66
C SER A 7 15.88 14.31 15.21
N PRO A 8 15.69 15.08 16.30
CA PRO A 8 14.36 15.33 16.83
C PRO A 8 13.55 16.17 15.85
N VAL A 9 12.32 15.76 15.58
CA VAL A 9 11.35 16.60 14.88
C VAL A 9 10.44 17.27 15.90
N ALA A 10 10.43 18.61 15.90
CA ALA A 10 9.60 19.39 16.81
C ALA A 10 8.20 19.63 16.21
N ASN A 11 7.22 19.84 17.10
CA ASN A 11 5.86 20.28 16.76
C ASN A 11 5.07 19.32 15.84
N VAL A 12 5.37 18.03 15.87
CA VAL A 12 4.54 17.02 15.20
C VAL A 12 3.21 16.89 15.93
N VAL A 13 2.11 17.07 15.19
CA VAL A 13 0.75 16.86 15.65
C VAL A 13 0.40 15.38 15.47
N PHE A 14 -0.09 14.74 16.53
CA PHE A 14 -0.59 13.37 16.52
C PHE A 14 -1.83 13.25 17.41
N GLY A 15 -2.63 12.20 17.20
CA GLY A 15 -3.85 11.95 17.96
C GLY A 15 -3.60 11.14 19.23
N CYS A 16 -4.46 11.30 20.23
CA CYS A 16 -4.49 10.45 21.43
C CYS A 16 -5.58 9.38 21.29
N ALA A 17 -5.19 8.11 21.40
CA ALA A 17 -6.14 6.99 21.46
C ALA A 17 -6.40 6.61 22.93
N HIS A 18 -7.67 6.40 23.28
CA HIS A 18 -8.10 6.10 24.67
C HIS A 18 -8.53 4.65 24.86
N ASP A 19 -9.06 4.02 23.81
CA ASP A 19 -9.50 2.63 23.80
C ASP A 19 -8.98 1.97 22.51
N ASN A 20 -8.12 0.97 22.68
CA ASN A 20 -7.40 0.30 21.59
C ASN A 20 -7.86 -1.16 21.46
N ASP A 21 -9.18 -1.36 21.38
CA ASP A 21 -9.77 -2.66 21.04
C ASP A 21 -9.55 -2.98 19.55
N GLY A 22 -9.35 -4.27 19.23
CA GLY A 22 -9.34 -4.76 17.83
C GLY A 22 -8.02 -5.32 17.29
N TYR A 23 -6.90 -5.20 18.01
CA TYR A 23 -5.58 -5.72 17.55
C TYR A 23 -4.88 -6.67 18.54
N ASN A 24 -5.64 -7.35 19.42
CA ASN A 24 -5.10 -8.26 20.44
C ASN A 24 -3.97 -7.65 21.29
N GLY A 25 -3.97 -6.32 21.46
CA GLY A 25 -2.96 -5.58 22.22
C GLY A 25 -1.59 -5.38 21.55
N GLN A 26 -1.44 -5.61 20.24
CA GLN A 26 -0.11 -5.57 19.59
C GLN A 26 0.41 -4.19 19.15
N PRO A 27 -0.39 -3.26 18.57
CA PRO A 27 0.02 -1.88 18.33
C PRO A 27 -0.54 -0.91 19.38
N SER A 28 0.27 0.05 19.82
CA SER A 28 -0.17 1.16 20.69
C SER A 28 -0.85 2.31 19.93
N GLY A 29 -0.94 2.21 18.60
CA GLY A 29 -1.55 3.22 17.73
C GLY A 29 -1.35 2.90 16.23
N ILE A 30 -1.83 3.80 15.38
CA ILE A 30 -1.71 3.70 13.92
C ILE A 30 -0.88 4.88 13.41
N LEU A 31 0.10 4.60 12.56
CA LEU A 31 0.85 5.63 11.84
C LEU A 31 0.14 5.89 10.51
N GLY A 32 -0.61 7.00 10.44
CA GLY A 32 -1.31 7.41 9.23
C GLY A 32 -0.41 8.15 8.25
N LEU A 33 -0.41 7.69 6.99
CA LEU A 33 0.33 8.31 5.88
C LEU A 33 -0.59 8.97 4.83
N GLY A 34 -1.88 9.12 5.15
CA GLY A 34 -2.88 9.69 4.25
C GLY A 34 -2.61 11.14 3.82
N PRO A 35 -3.41 11.70 2.89
CA PRO A 35 -3.18 13.00 2.27
C PRO A 35 -3.51 14.20 3.17
N SER A 36 -4.11 13.97 4.34
CA SER A 36 -4.49 15.03 5.28
C SER A 36 -3.28 15.85 5.73
N ASN A 37 -3.48 17.14 6.03
CA ASN A 37 -2.42 18.05 6.50
C ASN A 37 -1.89 17.74 7.91
N ILE A 38 -2.59 16.89 8.68
CA ILE A 38 -2.13 16.38 9.98
C ILE A 38 -1.49 14.99 9.85
N SER A 39 -1.33 14.45 8.64
CA SER A 39 -0.63 13.20 8.40
C SER A 39 0.87 13.36 8.63
N LEU A 40 1.54 12.29 9.05
CA LEU A 40 3.00 12.34 9.21
C LEU A 40 3.69 12.58 7.85
N ALA A 41 3.12 12.05 6.77
CA ALA A 41 3.62 12.22 5.41
C ALA A 41 3.66 13.68 4.97
N THR A 42 2.68 14.50 5.39
CA THR A 42 2.56 15.92 5.01
C THR A 42 3.21 16.86 6.01
N GLN A 43 3.32 16.45 7.29
CA GLN A 43 4.04 17.21 8.32
C GLN A 43 5.56 17.12 8.18
N LEU A 44 6.09 15.97 7.73
CA LEU A 44 7.54 15.73 7.59
C LEU A 44 8.08 15.98 6.19
N GLY A 45 7.22 16.32 5.23
CA GLY A 45 7.62 16.60 3.86
C GLY A 45 6.44 16.49 2.89
N SER A 46 6.74 16.08 1.67
CA SER A 46 5.74 15.81 0.63
C SER A 46 6.01 14.49 -0.09
N LYS A 47 6.90 13.66 0.47
CA LYS A 47 7.34 12.40 -0.10
C LYS A 47 7.48 11.35 0.99
N PHE A 48 7.22 10.11 0.64
CA PHE A 48 7.56 8.97 1.46
C PHE A 48 7.71 7.73 0.60
N SER A 49 8.46 6.76 1.08
CA SER A 49 8.52 5.43 0.45
C SER A 49 8.56 4.36 1.52
N TYR A 50 8.01 3.19 1.20
CA TYR A 50 8.14 2.02 2.05
C TYR A 50 8.51 0.79 1.23
N CYS A 51 9.24 -0.12 1.87
CA CYS A 51 9.46 -1.46 1.38
C CYS A 51 9.14 -2.44 2.49
N ILE A 52 8.23 -3.37 2.20
CA ILE A 52 7.81 -4.41 3.12
C ILE A 52 8.22 -5.74 2.50
N GLY A 53 9.00 -6.54 3.21
CA GLY A 53 9.39 -7.87 2.75
C GLY A 53 8.35 -8.91 3.10
N SER A 54 8.81 -10.10 3.50
CA SER A 54 7.91 -11.21 3.82
C SER A 54 7.08 -10.93 5.08
N ILE A 55 5.78 -10.69 4.94
CA ILE A 55 4.84 -10.52 6.07
C ILE A 55 4.62 -11.82 6.84
N LYS A 56 5.03 -12.97 6.29
CA LYS A 56 5.04 -14.26 7.00
C LYS A 56 6.11 -14.29 8.09
N ASP A 57 7.17 -13.47 7.95
CA ASP A 57 8.18 -13.28 8.97
C ASP A 57 7.88 -11.98 9.75
N PRO A 58 7.30 -12.08 10.97
CA PRO A 58 6.99 -10.90 11.78
C PRO A 58 8.25 -10.15 12.24
N LYS A 59 9.45 -10.71 12.02
CA LYS A 59 10.74 -10.11 12.38
C LYS A 59 11.59 -9.78 11.16
N TYR A 60 11.01 -9.73 9.96
CA TYR A 60 11.74 -9.37 8.76
C TYR A 60 12.50 -8.06 8.94
N PRO A 61 13.85 -8.07 8.99
CA PRO A 61 14.62 -6.95 9.53
C PRO A 61 14.81 -5.81 8.54
N HIS A 62 14.47 -6.03 7.26
CA HIS A 62 14.67 -5.06 6.18
C HIS A 62 13.36 -4.33 5.79
N ASN A 63 12.32 -4.39 6.61
CA ASN A 63 11.16 -3.51 6.42
C ASN A 63 11.59 -2.05 6.64
N GLN A 64 11.26 -1.17 5.71
CA GLN A 64 11.67 0.23 5.78
C GLN A 64 10.51 1.17 5.47
N LEU A 65 10.47 2.30 6.18
CA LEU A 65 9.65 3.47 5.88
C LEU A 65 10.56 4.69 5.90
N ILE A 66 10.63 5.43 4.80
CA ILE A 66 11.47 6.61 4.64
C ILE A 66 10.54 7.80 4.36
N LEU A 67 10.68 8.86 5.15
CA LEU A 67 9.82 10.05 5.09
C LEU A 67 10.63 11.27 4.65
N GLY A 68 9.99 12.16 3.88
CA GLY A 68 10.61 13.39 3.39
C GLY A 68 11.56 13.17 2.22
N ASP A 69 12.56 14.05 2.10
CA ASP A 69 13.45 14.11 0.93
C ASP A 69 14.36 12.88 0.74
N GLY A 70 14.52 12.05 1.78
CA GLY A 70 15.25 10.78 1.70
C GLY A 70 14.47 9.66 1.03
N ALA A 71 13.16 9.83 0.78
CA ALA A 71 12.33 8.81 0.16
C ALA A 71 12.89 8.36 -1.19
N LYS A 72 12.91 7.05 -1.42
CA LYS A 72 13.51 6.43 -2.60
C LYS A 72 12.51 6.46 -3.76
N ILE A 73 12.50 7.56 -4.52
CA ILE A 73 11.59 7.77 -5.65
C ILE A 73 12.14 7.07 -6.91
N GLU A 74 11.95 5.76 -6.99
CA GLU A 74 12.48 4.92 -8.07
C GLU A 74 11.41 4.02 -8.70
N GLY A 75 11.67 3.57 -9.93
CA GLY A 75 10.78 2.66 -10.66
C GLY A 75 9.74 3.35 -11.55
N LEU A 76 8.72 2.58 -11.95
CA LEU A 76 7.67 3.04 -12.86
C LEU A 76 6.62 3.84 -12.08
N SER A 77 6.22 4.99 -12.63
CA SER A 77 5.24 5.87 -11.99
C SER A 77 3.86 5.76 -12.61
N THR A 78 2.82 5.91 -11.79
CA THR A 78 1.45 6.19 -12.22
C THR A 78 0.92 7.47 -11.57
N PRO A 79 -0.05 8.20 -12.19
CA PRO A 79 -0.71 9.31 -11.53
C PRO A 79 -1.39 8.89 -10.23
N LEU A 80 -1.22 9.73 -9.22
CA LEU A 80 -1.85 9.62 -7.90
C LEU A 80 -2.96 10.66 -7.81
N GLU A 81 -4.18 10.24 -7.46
CA GLU A 81 -5.31 11.14 -7.24
C GLU A 81 -5.71 11.14 -5.77
N VAL A 82 -5.99 12.31 -5.22
CA VAL A 82 -6.51 12.45 -3.86
C VAL A 82 -8.01 12.72 -3.91
N TYR A 83 -8.79 11.87 -3.25
CA TYR A 83 -10.24 12.04 -3.13
C TYR A 83 -10.73 11.45 -1.82
N ASN A 84 -11.59 12.16 -1.08
CA ASN A 84 -12.12 11.75 0.23
C ASN A 84 -11.05 11.16 1.18
N ASP A 85 -9.93 11.87 1.35
CA ASP A 85 -8.80 11.49 2.20
C ASP A 85 -8.11 10.15 1.86
N LEU A 86 -8.28 9.66 0.63
CA LEU A 86 -7.63 8.45 0.13
C LEU A 86 -6.75 8.75 -1.10
N TYR A 87 -5.71 7.94 -1.23
CA TYR A 87 -4.83 7.88 -2.38
C TYR A 87 -5.35 6.88 -3.42
N TYR A 88 -5.88 7.40 -4.51
CA TYR A 88 -6.33 6.62 -5.65
C TYR A 88 -5.22 6.46 -6.69
N LEU A 89 -5.14 5.27 -7.23
CA LEU A 89 -4.20 4.90 -8.28
C LEU A 89 -4.89 4.86 -9.62
N THR A 90 -4.15 5.23 -10.67
CA THR A 90 -4.54 4.90 -12.03
C THR A 90 -4.01 3.50 -12.38
N LEU A 91 -4.90 2.51 -12.37
CA LEU A 91 -4.60 1.14 -12.78
C LEU A 91 -5.20 0.88 -14.16
N GLY A 92 -4.36 0.48 -15.12
CA GLY A 92 -4.81 0.18 -16.49
C GLY A 92 -5.27 -1.26 -16.70
N GLY A 93 -4.89 -2.16 -15.80
CA GLY A 93 -5.18 -3.58 -15.88
C GLY A 93 -4.21 -4.39 -15.06
N ILE A 94 -4.43 -5.68 -15.08
CA ILE A 94 -3.71 -6.66 -14.26
C ILE A 94 -3.08 -7.69 -15.19
N SER A 95 -1.89 -8.16 -14.83
CA SER A 95 -1.22 -9.26 -15.53
C SER A 95 -0.83 -10.38 -14.55
N LEU A 96 -0.94 -11.61 -15.01
CA LEU A 96 -0.41 -12.82 -14.37
C LEU A 96 0.74 -13.35 -15.20
N SER A 97 1.94 -13.30 -14.63
CA SER A 97 3.17 -13.55 -15.39
C SER A 97 3.17 -12.72 -16.68
N GLU A 98 3.31 -13.34 -17.85
CA GLU A 98 3.33 -12.65 -19.15
C GLU A 98 1.93 -12.43 -19.77
N ARG A 99 0.84 -12.79 -19.07
CA ARG A 99 -0.53 -12.71 -19.60
C ARG A 99 -1.32 -11.60 -18.92
N ARG A 100 -1.69 -10.57 -19.69
CA ARG A 100 -2.68 -9.57 -19.25
C ARG A 100 -4.07 -10.19 -19.19
N LEU A 101 -4.80 -9.90 -18.12
CA LEU A 101 -6.16 -10.36 -17.92
C LEU A 101 -7.16 -9.53 -18.70
N GLU A 102 -8.23 -10.17 -19.12
CA GLU A 102 -9.36 -9.56 -19.81
C GLU A 102 -10.35 -9.01 -18.78
N ILE A 103 -10.01 -7.87 -18.20
CA ILE A 103 -10.86 -7.15 -17.23
C ILE A 103 -11.27 -5.83 -17.86
N ASP A 104 -12.55 -5.47 -17.73
CA ASP A 104 -13.01 -4.13 -18.12
C ASP A 104 -12.25 -3.06 -17.32
N PRO A 105 -11.44 -2.19 -17.97
CA PRO A 105 -10.69 -1.16 -17.27
C PRO A 105 -11.55 -0.16 -16.49
N GLU A 106 -12.85 -0.05 -16.79
CA GLU A 106 -13.77 0.81 -16.05
C GLU A 106 -13.91 0.39 -14.58
N ILE A 107 -13.71 -0.90 -14.26
CA ILE A 107 -13.81 -1.38 -12.88
C ILE A 107 -12.78 -0.73 -11.97
N PHE A 108 -11.62 -0.33 -12.50
CA PHE A 108 -10.53 0.27 -11.73
C PHE A 108 -10.70 1.78 -11.54
N LYS A 109 -11.63 2.40 -12.25
CA LYS A 109 -11.83 3.85 -12.24
C LYS A 109 -12.88 4.26 -11.23
N ARG A 110 -12.73 5.46 -10.67
CA ARG A 110 -13.82 6.07 -9.92
C ARG A 110 -14.92 6.49 -10.88
N THR A 111 -16.16 6.28 -10.46
CA THR A 111 -17.35 6.79 -11.14
C THR A 111 -17.44 8.32 -10.97
N PRO A 112 -18.23 9.02 -11.81
CA PRO A 112 -18.49 10.45 -11.64
C PRO A 112 -19.11 10.81 -10.27
N SER A 113 -19.81 9.87 -9.62
CA SER A 113 -20.34 10.02 -8.26
C SER A 113 -19.28 9.86 -7.16
N GLY A 114 -18.03 9.53 -7.51
CA GLY A 114 -16.94 9.37 -6.55
C GLY A 114 -16.86 7.99 -5.89
N THR A 115 -17.67 7.03 -6.34
CA THR A 115 -17.57 5.61 -5.92
C THR A 115 -16.58 4.85 -6.80
N GLY A 116 -16.21 3.64 -6.42
CA GLY A 116 -15.28 2.82 -7.21
C GLY A 116 -13.82 3.27 -7.07
N GLY A 117 -13.01 2.96 -8.08
CA GLY A 117 -11.60 3.29 -8.10
C GLY A 117 -10.71 2.24 -7.46
N THR A 118 -9.41 2.50 -7.44
CA THR A 118 -8.39 1.60 -6.88
C THR A 118 -7.52 2.33 -5.87
N VAL A 119 -7.32 1.74 -4.70
CA VAL A 119 -6.44 2.27 -3.64
C VAL A 119 -5.43 1.22 -3.20
N PHE A 120 -4.28 1.66 -2.70
CA PHE A 120 -3.37 0.81 -1.93
C PHE A 120 -3.68 1.00 -0.45
N ASP A 121 -3.88 -0.10 0.26
CA ASP A 121 -4.13 -0.07 1.70
C ASP A 121 -3.21 -1.06 2.41
N SER A 122 -2.18 -0.52 3.06
CA SER A 122 -1.26 -1.30 3.87
C SER A 122 -1.89 -1.81 5.18
N GLY A 123 -3.05 -1.27 5.58
CA GLY A 123 -3.82 -1.74 6.73
C GLY A 123 -4.67 -2.98 6.43
N THR A 124 -4.84 -3.33 5.15
CA THR A 124 -5.62 -4.48 4.71
C THR A 124 -4.69 -5.61 4.25
N THR A 125 -4.90 -6.83 4.74
CA THR A 125 -4.05 -7.99 4.39
C THR A 125 -4.22 -8.41 2.93
N LEU A 126 -5.46 -8.71 2.53
CA LEU A 126 -5.80 -9.23 1.21
C LEU A 126 -6.14 -8.11 0.23
N SER A 127 -6.02 -8.39 -1.07
CA SER A 127 -6.57 -7.49 -2.07
C SER A 127 -8.07 -7.75 -2.26
N PHE A 128 -8.84 -6.70 -2.50
CA PHE A 128 -10.27 -6.76 -2.80
C PHE A 128 -10.54 -6.14 -4.16
N LEU A 129 -11.34 -6.78 -4.99
CA LEU A 129 -11.75 -6.23 -6.27
C LEU A 129 -13.27 -6.18 -6.37
N ALA A 130 -13.76 -5.07 -6.92
CA ALA A 130 -15.18 -4.87 -7.14
C ALA A 130 -15.71 -5.94 -8.10
N LYS A 131 -16.98 -6.34 -7.93
CA LYS A 131 -17.63 -7.29 -8.83
C LYS A 131 -18.17 -6.57 -10.05
N ASP A 132 -17.74 -6.98 -11.26
CA ASP A 132 -18.59 -7.06 -12.47
C ASP A 132 -17.91 -7.68 -13.71
N GLY A 133 -17.24 -8.83 -13.58
CA GLY A 133 -16.92 -9.66 -14.77
C GLY A 133 -15.71 -10.58 -14.62
N ASP A 134 -16.00 -11.88 -14.66
CA ASP A 134 -15.12 -13.05 -14.82
C ASP A 134 -13.89 -13.23 -13.89
N GLU A 135 -13.57 -14.50 -13.63
CA GLU A 135 -12.52 -14.95 -12.70
C GLU A 135 -11.17 -14.23 -12.93
N LEU A 136 -10.66 -13.62 -11.85
CA LEU A 136 -9.33 -13.03 -11.83
C LEU A 136 -8.27 -14.02 -11.37
N GLY A 137 -7.17 -14.11 -12.13
CA GLY A 137 -5.92 -14.69 -11.65
C GLY A 137 -4.78 -13.71 -11.85
N LEU A 138 -4.04 -13.36 -10.79
CA LEU A 138 -2.79 -12.56 -10.77
C LEU A 138 -1.55 -13.44 -10.44
N ASP A 139 -0.35 -12.88 -10.45
CA ASP A 139 0.92 -13.60 -10.28
C ASP A 139 0.99 -14.57 -9.08
N ILE A 140 1.46 -15.81 -9.31
CA ILE A 140 1.34 -16.95 -8.38
C ILE A 140 2.06 -16.72 -7.04
N GLU A 141 3.21 -16.05 -7.05
CA GLU A 141 4.01 -15.93 -5.83
C GLU A 141 3.46 -14.87 -4.86
N SER A 142 2.78 -13.84 -5.37
CA SER A 142 2.14 -12.79 -4.58
C SER A 142 0.65 -13.01 -4.36
N LEU A 143 0.03 -13.87 -5.17
CA LEU A 143 -1.37 -14.24 -5.00
C LEU A 143 -1.62 -15.36 -4.05
N PHE A 144 -0.67 -16.26 -3.79
CA PHE A 144 -1.03 -17.48 -3.09
C PHE A 144 -0.50 -17.45 -1.65
N GLN A 145 -1.42 -17.44 -0.70
CA GLN A 145 -1.14 -17.68 0.71
C GLN A 145 -1.19 -19.18 0.97
N GLU A 146 -0.14 -19.73 1.58
CA GLU A 146 -0.19 -21.11 2.05
C GLU A 146 -1.11 -21.20 3.29
N TYR A 147 -2.13 -22.04 3.21
CA TYR A 147 -3.12 -22.29 4.24
C TYR A 147 -3.00 -23.73 4.74
N GLY A 148 -2.13 -23.99 5.72
CA GLY A 148 -1.93 -25.34 6.28
C GLY A 148 -0.87 -26.16 5.55
N GLN A 149 -0.93 -27.50 5.63
CA GLN A 149 0.04 -28.37 4.94
C GLN A 149 -0.29 -28.42 3.45
N ASN A 150 0.46 -27.69 2.62
CA ASN A 150 0.47 -27.81 1.16
C ASN A 150 -0.78 -27.30 0.41
N GLU A 151 -1.63 -26.49 1.04
CA GLU A 151 -2.75 -25.81 0.40
C GLU A 151 -2.41 -24.33 0.16
N PHE A 152 -2.72 -23.81 -1.01
CA PHE A 152 -2.42 -22.43 -1.42
C PHE A 152 -3.74 -21.74 -1.81
N CYS A 153 -4.09 -20.67 -1.11
CA CYS A 153 -5.29 -19.88 -1.34
C CYS A 153 -4.97 -18.55 -2.02
N MET A 154 -5.87 -18.07 -2.87
CA MET A 154 -5.74 -16.75 -3.47
C MET A 154 -5.86 -15.63 -2.40
N ALA A 155 -4.94 -14.68 -2.39
CA ALA A 155 -4.88 -13.50 -1.53
C ALA A 155 -5.69 -12.34 -2.13
N LEU A 156 -6.75 -12.71 -2.84
CA LEU A 156 -7.68 -11.86 -3.54
C LEU A 156 -9.10 -12.28 -3.18
N GLN A 157 -9.92 -11.31 -2.82
CA GLN A 157 -11.31 -11.54 -2.46
C GLN A 157 -12.22 -10.56 -3.22
N ASP A 158 -13.48 -10.95 -3.40
CA ASP A 158 -14.50 -10.01 -3.83
C ASP A 158 -14.66 -8.89 -2.81
N SER A 159 -14.75 -7.63 -3.27
CA SER A 159 -15.13 -6.53 -2.40
C SER A 159 -16.49 -6.82 -1.74
N PRO A 160 -16.67 -6.47 -0.46
CA PRO A 160 -17.93 -6.68 0.25
C PRO A 160 -19.12 -6.11 -0.53
N VAL A 161 -20.28 -6.77 -0.46
CA VAL A 161 -21.50 -6.35 -1.18
C VAL A 161 -21.82 -4.88 -0.86
N GLY A 162 -21.92 -4.05 -1.90
CA GLY A 162 -22.16 -2.61 -1.79
C GLY A 162 -20.90 -1.75 -1.69
N ASN A 163 -19.72 -2.34 -1.80
CA ASN A 163 -18.45 -1.63 -1.93
C ASN A 163 -17.85 -1.85 -3.33
N ASP A 164 -17.84 -0.80 -4.13
CA ASP A 164 -17.28 -0.81 -5.48
C ASP A 164 -15.78 -0.50 -5.50
N LEU A 165 -15.17 -0.27 -4.33
CA LEU A 165 -13.75 0.06 -4.22
C LEU A 165 -12.87 -1.17 -4.44
N ASN A 166 -11.85 -1.01 -5.27
CA ASN A 166 -10.75 -1.96 -5.38
C ASN A 166 -9.67 -1.59 -4.37
N VAL A 167 -9.21 -2.56 -3.60
CA VAL A 167 -8.16 -2.40 -2.59
C VAL A 167 -7.03 -3.34 -2.94
N VAL A 168 -5.82 -2.82 -3.10
CA VAL A 168 -4.63 -3.65 -3.18
C VAL A 168 -4.04 -3.73 -1.78
N GLY A 169 -4.14 -4.90 -1.17
CA GLY A 169 -3.68 -5.15 0.21
C GLY A 169 -2.19 -5.37 0.30
N ILE A 170 -1.69 -5.44 1.54
CA ILE A 170 -0.26 -5.51 1.85
C ILE A 170 0.44 -6.74 1.26
N MET A 171 -0.28 -7.85 1.06
CA MET A 171 0.29 -9.05 0.42
C MET A 171 0.81 -8.79 -0.98
N ALA A 172 0.13 -7.96 -1.76
CA ALA A 172 0.51 -7.60 -3.13
C ALA A 172 1.57 -6.48 -3.17
N GLN A 173 1.84 -5.83 -2.05
CA GLN A 173 2.82 -4.75 -1.92
C GLN A 173 4.21 -5.25 -1.45
N GLN A 174 4.33 -6.53 -1.08
CA GLN A 174 5.58 -7.12 -0.60
C GLN A 174 6.68 -7.10 -1.68
N PHE A 175 7.92 -6.85 -1.29
CA PHE A 175 9.10 -6.78 -2.18
C PHE A 175 8.94 -5.73 -3.30
N TYR A 176 8.24 -4.65 -2.98
CA TYR A 176 8.24 -3.42 -3.74
C TYR A 176 8.68 -2.27 -2.85
N ASN A 177 9.54 -1.41 -3.39
CA ASN A 177 9.64 -0.04 -2.92
C ASN A 177 8.48 0.73 -3.56
N VAL A 178 7.51 1.11 -2.72
CA VAL A 178 6.36 1.92 -3.11
C VAL A 178 6.60 3.34 -2.62
N ALA A 179 6.77 4.27 -3.56
CA ALA A 179 7.15 5.63 -3.25
C ALA A 179 6.10 6.63 -3.70
N TYR A 180 5.67 7.51 -2.80
CA TYR A 180 4.67 8.54 -3.03
C TYR A 180 5.37 9.89 -3.13
N ASP A 181 5.14 10.60 -4.23
CA ASP A 181 5.51 12.00 -4.42
C ASP A 181 4.22 12.83 -4.49
N LEU A 182 3.83 13.35 -3.33
CA LEU A 182 2.58 14.08 -3.15
C LEU A 182 2.61 15.44 -3.86
N ALA A 183 3.80 16.04 -3.99
CA ALA A 183 3.95 17.29 -4.74
C ALA A 183 3.81 17.07 -6.26
N ALA A 184 4.30 15.94 -6.77
CA ALA A 184 4.18 15.58 -8.17
C ALA A 184 2.85 14.88 -8.52
N ASN A 185 2.00 14.55 -7.53
CA ASN A 185 0.82 13.71 -7.70
C ASN A 185 1.15 12.39 -8.41
N LYS A 186 2.20 11.71 -7.92
CA LYS A 186 2.66 10.44 -8.48
C LYS A 186 2.99 9.44 -7.40
N VAL A 187 2.85 8.18 -7.77
CA VAL A 187 3.33 7.04 -7.00
C VAL A 187 4.16 6.14 -7.91
N TYR A 188 5.23 5.60 -7.36
CA TYR A 188 6.25 4.85 -8.07
C TYR A 188 6.34 3.46 -7.48
N PHE A 189 6.58 2.48 -8.35
CA PHE A 189 6.70 1.08 -7.99
C PHE A 189 7.99 0.51 -8.57
N GLN A 190 8.79 -0.05 -7.69
CA GLN A 190 10.02 -0.75 -8.04
C GLN A 190 10.02 -2.09 -7.31
N ARG A 191 10.00 -3.18 -8.07
CA ARG A 191 10.22 -4.51 -7.49
C ARG A 191 11.67 -4.59 -7.01
N ILE A 192 11.86 -4.89 -5.73
CA ILE A 192 13.18 -4.91 -5.11
C ILE A 192 13.15 -5.79 -3.86
N ASP A 193 14.27 -6.46 -3.56
CA ASP A 193 14.47 -7.01 -2.23
C ASP A 193 14.75 -5.84 -1.27
N CYS A 194 13.97 -5.72 -0.20
CA CYS A 194 14.11 -4.59 0.71
C CYS A 194 15.48 -4.52 1.40
N GLU A 195 16.26 -5.61 1.42
CA GLU A 195 17.66 -5.56 1.88
C GLU A 195 18.52 -4.62 1.02
N LEU A 196 18.20 -4.49 -0.27
CA LEU A 196 18.95 -3.72 -1.26
C LEU A 196 18.49 -2.26 -1.39
N LEU A 197 17.57 -1.79 -0.55
CA LEU A 197 16.98 -0.44 -0.72
C LEU A 197 17.97 0.69 -0.39
N ASP A 198 18.99 0.40 0.42
CA ASP A 198 20.03 1.33 0.83
C ASP A 198 21.32 1.26 0.00
N ASP A 199 21.42 0.29 -0.91
CA ASP A 199 22.61 0.03 -1.75
C ASP A 199 22.69 0.91 -3.01
#